data_AF-A0A822A9R2-F1
#
_entry.id   AF-A0A822A9R2-F1
#
_cell.length_a   1.000
_cell.length_b   1.000
_cell.length_c   1.000
_cell.angle_alpha   90.00
_cell.angle_beta   90.00
_cell.angle_gamma   90.00
#
_symmetry.space_group_name_H-M   'P 1'
#
loop_
_entity.id
_entity.type
_entity.pdbx_description
1 polymer ?
#
loop_
_entity_poly.entity_id
_entity_poly.type
_entity_poly.pdbx_seq_one_letter_code
_entity_poly.pdbx_strand_id
1 'polypeptide(L)'
;GTKGGMARVATIRKLLLQENPNTITVVSGDVVSPSALGNSVVNGSMLSGRQMIGTLNVLGLNYATLGNHEFDLKEISLRRRLDESKFEWIGSNVYELNTTKPFHNIAPYKILTIANVKILLIGLTIDDNLGPSSAPAYVHITSQRTLPHFTTQYIKHL
;
A
#
# COMPACT_ATOMS: atom_id res chain seq x y z
N GLY A 1 -19.54 -4.50 -18.84
CA GLY A 1 -19.48 -3.08 -18.42
C GLY A 1 -18.45 -2.32 -19.25
N THR A 2 -18.73 -1.06 -19.58
CA THR A 2 -17.93 -0.22 -20.51
C THR A 2 -16.80 0.58 -19.86
N LYS A 3 -16.71 0.63 -18.52
CA LYS A 3 -15.70 1.41 -17.76
C LYS A 3 -15.07 0.61 -16.62
N GLY A 4 -13.81 0.89 -16.25
CA GLY A 4 -13.10 0.33 -15.09
C GLY A 4 -12.55 -1.09 -15.25
N GLY A 5 -12.30 -1.82 -14.16
CA GLY A 5 -12.04 -3.27 -14.19
C GLY A 5 -10.58 -3.70 -14.40
N MET A 6 -10.12 -4.58 -13.50
CA MET A 6 -8.72 -5.02 -13.42
C MET A 6 -8.23 -5.79 -14.65
N ALA A 7 -9.13 -6.46 -15.39
CA ALA A 7 -8.77 -7.12 -16.65
C ALA A 7 -8.29 -6.12 -17.71
N ARG A 8 -8.92 -4.94 -17.81
CA ARG A 8 -8.47 -3.88 -18.73
C ARG A 8 -7.15 -3.27 -18.27
N VAL A 9 -7.00 -3.06 -16.96
CA VAL A 9 -5.74 -2.59 -16.38
C VAL A 9 -4.60 -3.58 -16.68
N ALA A 10 -4.87 -4.90 -16.60
CA ALA A 10 -3.89 -5.93 -16.95
C ALA A 10 -3.49 -5.89 -18.42
N THR A 11 -4.44 -5.67 -19.34
CA THR A 11 -4.13 -5.48 -20.77
C THR A 11 -3.26 -4.25 -20.99
N ILE A 12 -3.60 -3.11 -20.38
CA ILE A 12 -2.80 -1.88 -20.49
C ILE A 12 -1.39 -2.11 -19.96
N ARG A 13 -1.26 -2.71 -18.77
CA ARG A 13 0.06 -3.04 -18.19
C ARG A 13 0.88 -3.93 -19.12
N LYS A 14 0.26 -4.94 -19.74
CA LYS A 14 0.94 -5.83 -20.69
C LYS A 14 1.48 -5.06 -21.90
N LEU A 15 0.71 -4.13 -22.46
CA LEU A 15 1.14 -3.30 -23.59
C LEU A 15 2.28 -2.37 -23.19
N LEU A 16 2.15 -1.68 -22.05
CA LEU A 16 3.20 -0.77 -21.55
C LEU A 16 4.53 -1.49 -21.27
N LEU A 17 4.48 -2.72 -20.77
CA LEU A 17 5.69 -3.53 -20.56
C LEU A 17 6.35 -3.97 -21.87
N GLN A 18 5.58 -4.15 -22.94
CA GLN A 18 6.13 -4.44 -24.27
C GLN A 18 6.82 -3.21 -24.87
N GLU A 19 6.28 -2.03 -24.63
CA GLU A 19 6.85 -0.75 -25.07
C GLU A 19 8.09 -0.36 -24.24
N ASN A 20 8.04 -0.56 -22.92
CA ASN A 20 9.14 -0.24 -22.02
C ASN A 20 9.25 -1.27 -20.87
N PRO A 21 10.30 -2.11 -20.84
CA PRO A 21 10.49 -3.11 -19.78
C PRO A 21 10.75 -2.47 -18.40
N ASN A 22 11.12 -1.20 -18.32
CA ASN A 22 11.29 -0.46 -17.06
C ASN A 22 9.97 0.11 -16.49
N THR A 23 8.82 -0.41 -16.92
CA THR A 23 7.51 0.01 -16.43
C THR A 23 7.26 -0.49 -14.99
N ILE A 24 6.97 0.44 -14.08
CA ILE A 24 6.60 0.15 -12.69
C ILE A 24 5.11 0.40 -12.51
N THR A 25 4.39 -0.59 -11.98
CA THR A 25 2.98 -0.47 -11.60
C THR A 25 2.86 -0.22 -10.10
N VAL A 26 2.19 0.86 -9.71
CA VAL A 26 1.98 1.22 -8.30
C VAL A 26 0.51 1.53 -8.00
N VAL A 27 0.10 1.37 -6.74
CA VAL A 27 -1.22 1.82 -6.25
C VAL A 27 -1.05 2.65 -4.97
N SER A 28 -1.82 3.73 -4.86
CA SER A 28 -1.69 4.74 -3.80
C SER A 28 -2.56 4.48 -2.55
N GLY A 29 -2.86 3.23 -2.22
CA GLY A 29 -3.70 2.86 -1.07
C GLY A 29 -5.17 2.61 -1.41
N ASP A 30 -5.96 2.38 -0.34
CA ASP A 30 -7.39 2.07 -0.33
C ASP A 30 -7.78 0.87 -1.23
N VAL A 31 -6.96 -0.18 -1.20
CA VAL A 31 -7.15 -1.39 -2.02
C VAL A 31 -7.81 -2.54 -1.27
N VAL A 32 -7.76 -2.55 0.06
CA VAL A 32 -8.42 -3.58 0.89
C VAL A 32 -9.61 -3.04 1.70
N SER A 33 -10.01 -1.80 1.44
CA SER A 33 -11.15 -1.14 2.08
C SER A 33 -12.42 -1.99 2.01
N PRO A 34 -13.30 -1.92 3.02
CA PRO A 34 -14.54 -2.67 3.04
C PRO A 34 -15.37 -2.44 1.78
N SER A 35 -15.82 -3.53 1.18
CA SER A 35 -16.75 -3.54 0.04
C SER A 35 -17.75 -4.66 0.24
N ALA A 36 -18.86 -4.66 -0.51
CA ALA A 36 -19.84 -5.75 -0.45
C ALA A 36 -19.17 -7.13 -0.63
N LEU A 37 -18.20 -7.23 -1.55
CA LEU A 37 -17.38 -8.43 -1.73
C LEU A 37 -16.42 -8.65 -0.56
N GLY A 38 -15.74 -7.61 -0.06
CA GLY A 38 -14.85 -7.73 1.10
C GLY A 38 -15.54 -8.23 2.37
N ASN A 39 -16.83 -7.91 2.53
CA ASN A 39 -17.65 -8.35 3.67
C ASN A 39 -18.26 -9.75 3.49
N SER A 40 -18.13 -10.35 2.31
CA SER A 40 -18.64 -11.69 2.05
C SER A 40 -17.80 -12.75 2.77
N VAL A 41 -18.47 -13.76 3.32
CA VAL A 41 -17.84 -14.92 3.97
C VAL A 41 -17.65 -16.01 2.93
N VAL A 42 -16.41 -16.47 2.77
CA VAL A 42 -16.03 -17.57 1.89
C VAL A 42 -15.25 -18.58 2.73
N ASN A 43 -15.66 -19.85 2.71
CA ASN A 43 -15.05 -20.93 3.48
C ASN A 43 -14.91 -20.61 4.99
N GLY A 44 -15.95 -20.01 5.58
CA GLY A 44 -15.99 -19.70 7.01
C GLY A 44 -15.16 -18.49 7.46
N SER A 45 -14.61 -17.70 6.54
CA SER A 45 -13.88 -16.47 6.85
C SER A 45 -14.32 -15.30 5.97
N MET A 46 -14.38 -14.10 6.53
CA MET A 46 -14.56 -12.87 5.72
C MET A 46 -13.39 -12.71 4.75
N LEU A 47 -13.70 -12.27 3.53
CA LEU A 47 -12.67 -12.03 2.51
C LEU A 47 -11.71 -10.91 2.95
N SER A 48 -12.23 -9.82 3.51
CA SER A 48 -11.43 -8.74 4.12
C SER A 48 -10.26 -8.29 3.21
N GLY A 49 -10.55 -8.03 1.94
CA GLY A 49 -9.58 -7.58 0.93
C GLY A 49 -8.79 -8.70 0.24
N ARG A 50 -8.91 -9.98 0.64
CA ARG A 50 -8.15 -11.10 0.06
C ARG A 50 -8.33 -11.22 -1.46
N GLN A 51 -9.54 -10.97 -1.95
CA GLN A 51 -9.86 -10.97 -3.37
C GLN A 51 -9.09 -9.89 -4.15
N MET A 52 -8.88 -8.72 -3.52
CA MET A 52 -8.13 -7.62 -4.12
C MET A 52 -6.64 -7.93 -4.12
N ILE A 53 -6.08 -8.44 -3.01
CA ILE A 53 -4.68 -8.88 -2.96
C ILE A 53 -4.41 -9.95 -4.02
N GLY A 54 -5.27 -10.97 -4.15
CA GLY A 54 -5.16 -11.98 -5.20
C GLY A 54 -5.19 -11.39 -6.61
N THR A 55 -6.07 -10.41 -6.86
CA THR A 55 -6.15 -9.74 -8.16
C THR A 55 -4.91 -8.90 -8.47
N LEU A 56 -4.38 -8.14 -7.50
CA LEU A 56 -3.18 -7.32 -7.66
C LEU A 56 -1.90 -8.18 -7.79
N ASN A 57 -1.86 -9.32 -7.12
CA ASN A 57 -0.81 -10.32 -7.28
C ASN A 57 -0.79 -10.86 -8.72
N VAL A 58 -1.95 -11.19 -9.30
CA VAL A 58 -2.04 -11.66 -10.70
C VAL A 58 -1.74 -10.54 -11.69
N LEU A 59 -2.13 -9.30 -11.39
CA LEU A 59 -1.78 -8.14 -12.21
C LEU A 59 -0.25 -7.96 -12.33
N GLY A 60 0.50 -8.33 -11.30
CA GLY A 60 1.93 -8.07 -11.20
C GLY A 60 2.22 -6.66 -10.71
N LEU A 61 1.49 -6.20 -9.69
CA LEU A 61 1.77 -4.94 -9.01
C LEU A 61 3.22 -4.94 -8.47
N ASN A 62 3.91 -3.80 -8.50
CA ASN A 62 5.26 -3.69 -7.96
C ASN A 62 5.24 -3.14 -6.53
N TYR A 63 4.55 -2.02 -6.33
CA TYR A 63 4.51 -1.32 -5.05
C TYR A 63 3.11 -0.84 -4.70
N ALA A 64 2.79 -0.82 -3.41
CA ALA A 64 1.61 -0.14 -2.89
C ALA A 64 1.99 0.70 -1.66
N THR A 65 1.21 1.73 -1.36
CA THR A 65 1.22 2.38 -0.04
C THR A 65 -0.08 2.08 0.67
N LEU A 66 -0.11 2.26 2.00
CA LEU A 66 -1.34 2.20 2.77
C LEU A 66 -2.07 3.54 2.68
N GLY A 67 -3.36 3.48 2.40
CA GLY A 67 -4.32 4.55 2.62
C GLY A 67 -4.93 4.46 4.03
N ASN A 68 -5.82 5.38 4.36
CA ASN A 68 -6.47 5.41 5.67
C ASN A 68 -7.46 4.25 5.83
N HIS A 69 -8.10 3.80 4.74
CA HIS A 69 -9.11 2.75 4.81
C HIS A 69 -8.54 1.32 4.88
N GLU A 70 -7.22 1.14 4.66
CA GLU A 70 -6.55 -0.12 5.00
C GLU A 70 -6.74 -0.49 6.48
N PHE A 71 -6.83 0.51 7.35
CA PHE A 71 -6.94 0.34 8.79
C PHE A 71 -8.38 0.21 9.31
N ASP A 72 -9.38 0.22 8.42
CA ASP A 72 -10.75 -0.19 8.75
C ASP A 72 -10.83 -1.70 9.01
N LEU A 73 -9.85 -2.45 8.51
CA LEU A 73 -9.69 -3.88 8.81
C LEU A 73 -9.21 -4.09 10.25
N LYS A 74 -9.59 -5.23 10.83
CA LYS A 74 -8.93 -5.69 12.06
C LYS A 74 -7.44 -5.95 11.78
N GLU A 75 -6.59 -5.63 12.75
CA GLU A 75 -5.13 -5.79 12.64
C GLU A 75 -4.71 -7.14 12.05
N ILE A 76 -5.26 -8.24 12.58
CA ILE A 76 -4.94 -9.60 12.12
C ILE A 76 -5.29 -9.82 10.65
N SER A 77 -6.37 -9.20 10.16
CA SER A 77 -6.76 -9.26 8.76
C SER A 77 -5.82 -8.45 7.90
N LEU A 78 -5.47 -7.22 8.31
CA LEU A 78 -4.55 -6.36 7.58
C LEU A 78 -3.15 -7.00 7.48
N ARG A 79 -2.56 -7.44 8.60
CA ARG A 79 -1.26 -8.15 8.60
C ARG A 79 -1.28 -9.35 7.65
N ARG A 80 -2.35 -10.16 7.68
CA ARG A 80 -2.51 -11.27 6.75
C ARG A 80 -2.60 -10.80 5.28
N ARG A 81 -3.23 -9.68 4.96
CA ARG A 81 -3.25 -9.11 3.59
C ARG A 81 -1.85 -8.68 3.14
N LEU A 82 -1.10 -8.06 4.05
CA LEU A 82 0.29 -7.66 3.80
C LEU A 82 1.17 -8.90 3.54
N ASP A 83 1.03 -9.96 4.34
CA ASP A 83 1.73 -11.24 4.14
C ASP A 83 1.36 -11.97 2.84
N GLU A 84 0.09 -11.90 2.42
CA GLU A 84 -0.40 -12.52 1.18
C GLU A 84 0.03 -11.75 -0.08
N SER A 85 0.60 -10.54 0.06
CA SER A 85 0.97 -9.68 -1.06
C SER A 85 2.28 -10.15 -1.71
N LYS A 86 2.29 -10.26 -3.04
CA LYS A 86 3.48 -10.55 -3.86
C LYS A 86 4.19 -9.29 -4.34
N PHE A 87 3.75 -8.14 -3.85
CA PHE A 87 4.26 -6.82 -4.13
C PHE A 87 4.67 -6.16 -2.81
N GLU A 88 5.51 -5.14 -2.89
CA GLU A 88 6.07 -4.51 -1.69
C GLU A 88 5.22 -3.33 -1.23
N TRP A 89 4.85 -3.34 0.04
CA TRP A 89 4.16 -2.23 0.68
C TRP A 89 5.18 -1.21 1.19
N ILE A 90 4.96 0.06 0.90
CA ILE A 90 5.82 1.17 1.33
C ILE A 90 4.99 2.08 2.23
N GLY A 91 5.45 2.32 3.46
CA GLY A 91 4.82 3.23 4.41
C GLY A 91 5.87 3.98 5.21
N SER A 92 6.16 5.21 4.79
CA SER A 92 7.22 6.05 5.34
C SER A 92 6.82 6.74 6.65
N ASN A 93 5.53 6.79 6.94
CA ASN A 93 4.97 7.46 8.11
C ASN A 93 4.03 6.56 8.91
N VAL A 94 4.15 5.24 8.76
CA VAL A 94 3.28 4.23 9.37
C VAL A 94 4.10 3.29 10.26
N TYR A 95 3.79 3.29 11.55
CA TYR A 95 4.59 2.63 12.58
C TYR A 95 3.75 1.70 13.47
N GLU A 96 4.39 0.69 14.04
CA GLU A 96 3.80 -0.08 15.15
C GLU A 96 3.47 0.86 16.32
N LEU A 97 2.32 0.65 16.96
CA LEU A 97 1.84 1.51 18.05
C LEU A 97 2.90 1.66 19.15
N ASN A 98 3.13 2.90 19.60
CA ASN A 98 4.11 3.26 20.64
C ASN A 98 5.57 2.93 20.28
N THR A 99 5.90 2.75 19.00
CA THR A 99 7.29 2.55 18.55
C THR A 99 7.61 3.39 17.32
N THR A 100 8.89 3.39 16.93
CA THR A 100 9.38 3.94 15.65
C THR A 100 9.64 2.86 14.61
N LYS A 101 9.25 1.60 14.87
CA LYS A 101 9.42 0.51 13.92
C LYS A 101 8.35 0.60 12.83
N PRO A 102 8.68 0.41 11.54
CA PRO A 102 7.68 0.31 10.49
C PRO A 102 6.61 -0.71 10.84
N PHE A 103 5.35 -0.44 10.49
CA PHE A 103 4.25 -1.34 10.78
C PHE A 103 4.40 -2.68 10.03
N HIS A 104 4.44 -3.79 10.75
CA HIS A 104 4.54 -5.14 10.20
C HIS A 104 5.75 -5.33 9.24
N ASN A 105 5.52 -5.75 8.00
CA ASN A 105 6.53 -6.07 7.00
C ASN A 105 6.68 -4.98 5.91
N ILE A 106 6.13 -3.78 6.14
CA ILE A 106 6.19 -2.70 5.16
C ILE A 106 7.57 -2.04 5.14
N ALA A 107 8.02 -1.66 3.95
CA ALA A 107 9.27 -0.92 3.79
C ALA A 107 9.05 0.57 4.12
N PRO A 108 9.96 1.23 4.85
CA PRO A 108 9.85 2.67 5.10
C PRO A 108 10.04 3.48 3.80
N TYR A 109 10.80 2.97 2.83
CA TYR A 109 11.00 3.57 1.50
C TYR A 109 11.59 2.52 0.56
N LYS A 110 11.64 2.81 -0.74
CA LYS A 110 12.32 1.98 -1.74
C LYS A 110 13.20 2.82 -2.65
N ILE A 111 14.42 2.38 -2.90
CA ILE A 111 15.30 2.98 -3.92
C ILE A 111 15.39 2.02 -5.10
N LEU A 112 15.11 2.53 -6.29
CA LEU A 112 15.24 1.81 -7.55
C LEU A 112 16.37 2.41 -8.36
N THR A 113 17.12 1.56 -9.06
CA THR A 113 18.11 2.00 -10.04
C THR A 113 17.66 1.53 -11.41
N ILE A 114 17.26 2.46 -12.27
CA ILE A 114 16.80 2.18 -13.64
C ILE A 114 17.66 2.99 -14.60
N ALA A 115 18.33 2.31 -15.54
CA ALA A 115 19.23 2.95 -16.51
C ALA A 115 20.22 3.94 -15.84
N ASN A 116 20.83 3.52 -14.73
CA ASN A 116 21.74 4.32 -13.89
C ASN A 116 21.13 5.55 -13.19
N VAL A 117 19.80 5.72 -13.24
CA VAL A 117 19.08 6.74 -12.47
C VAL A 117 18.56 6.13 -11.18
N LYS A 118 18.90 6.73 -10.04
CA LYS A 118 18.32 6.38 -8.73
C LYS A 118 16.98 7.08 -8.55
N ILE A 119 15.95 6.33 -8.18
CA ILE A 119 14.59 6.81 -7.91
C ILE A 119 14.23 6.42 -6.48
N LEU A 120 13.89 7.40 -5.64
CA LEU A 120 13.40 7.18 -4.28
C LEU A 120 11.86 7.16 -4.28
N LEU A 121 11.27 6.04 -3.87
CA LEU A 121 9.84 5.89 -3.64
C LEU A 121 9.54 5.99 -2.15
N ILE A 122 8.55 6.83 -1.84
CA ILE A 122 8.05 7.12 -0.49
C ILE A 122 6.54 6.90 -0.55
N GLY A 123 6.00 6.17 0.43
CA GLY A 123 4.58 5.89 0.58
C GLY A 123 4.04 6.62 1.79
N LEU A 124 2.94 7.35 1.64
CA LEU A 124 2.38 8.17 2.71
C LEU A 124 0.92 7.89 2.92
N THR A 125 0.58 7.68 4.18
CA THR A 125 -0.79 7.58 4.64
C THR A 125 -1.23 8.90 5.24
N ILE A 126 -2.44 9.35 4.91
CA ILE A 126 -3.02 10.52 5.55
C ILE A 126 -3.25 10.20 7.02
N ASP A 127 -2.76 11.08 7.89
CA ASP A 127 -3.11 11.08 9.31
C ASP A 127 -4.51 11.68 9.47
N ASP A 128 -5.54 10.83 9.46
CA ASP A 128 -6.95 11.22 9.63
C ASP A 128 -7.36 11.26 11.12
N ASN A 129 -6.41 11.52 12.01
CA ASN A 129 -6.65 11.77 13.44
C ASN A 129 -7.33 13.14 13.67
N LEU A 130 -8.51 13.33 13.06
CA LEU A 130 -9.40 14.46 13.32
C LEU A 130 -10.21 14.29 14.63
N GLY A 131 -9.98 13.24 15.42
CA GLY A 131 -10.51 13.10 16.77
C GLY A 131 -10.01 11.86 17.55
N PRO A 132 -10.17 11.83 18.89
CA PRO A 132 -9.68 10.75 19.78
C PRO A 132 -10.34 9.37 19.57
N SER A 133 -11.27 9.24 18.62
CA SER A 133 -12.06 8.02 18.37
C SER A 133 -11.85 7.42 16.97
N SER A 134 -11.00 8.01 16.10
CA SER A 134 -10.81 7.57 14.71
C SER A 134 -9.47 6.89 14.43
N ALA A 135 -8.50 6.96 15.34
CA ALA A 135 -7.21 6.29 15.19
C ALA A 135 -7.37 4.77 15.36
N PRO A 136 -6.89 3.93 14.44
CA PRO A 136 -6.89 2.48 14.64
C PRO A 136 -6.02 2.14 15.85
N ALA A 137 -6.55 1.35 16.79
CA ALA A 137 -5.94 1.10 18.10
C ALA A 137 -4.60 0.32 18.07
N TYR A 138 -4.03 0.07 16.90
CA TYR A 138 -2.85 -0.78 16.69
C TYR A 138 -1.78 -0.16 15.79
N VAL A 139 -1.99 1.07 15.28
CA VAL A 139 -1.02 1.75 14.40
C VAL A 139 -0.79 3.18 14.87
N HIS A 140 0.44 3.65 14.65
CA HIS A 140 0.76 5.07 14.77
C HIS A 140 1.11 5.63 13.39
N ILE A 141 0.35 6.64 12.93
CA ILE A 141 0.61 7.34 11.67
C ILE A 141 1.08 8.74 12.02
N THR A 142 2.31 9.10 11.62
CA THR A 142 2.80 10.46 11.83
C THR A 142 2.28 11.37 10.72
N SER A 143 1.86 12.59 11.07
CA SER A 143 1.34 13.55 10.09
C SER A 143 2.24 13.72 8.87
N GLN A 144 1.64 13.50 7.69
CA GLN A 144 2.23 13.74 6.39
C GLN A 144 2.61 15.21 6.17
N ARG A 145 2.20 16.14 7.03
CA ARG A 145 2.61 17.56 6.93
C ARG A 145 4.07 17.78 7.36
N THR A 146 4.66 16.83 8.09
CA THR A 146 6.07 16.88 8.49
C THR A 146 7.03 16.39 7.40
N LEU A 147 6.49 15.99 6.23
CA LEU A 147 7.23 15.41 5.12
C LEU A 147 8.44 16.20 4.62
N PRO A 148 8.38 17.54 4.50
CA PRO A 148 9.55 18.29 4.02
C PRO A 148 10.79 18.03 4.90
N HIS A 149 10.60 17.83 6.22
CA HIS A 149 11.70 17.47 7.12
C HIS A 149 12.20 16.04 6.88
N PHE A 150 11.29 15.08 6.72
CA PHE A 150 11.61 13.68 6.42
C PHE A 150 12.42 13.54 5.12
N THR A 151 11.93 14.09 4.02
CA THR A 151 12.61 14.01 2.71
C THR A 151 13.98 14.71 2.75
N THR A 152 14.09 15.84 3.46
CA THR A 152 15.36 16.60 3.57
C THR A 152 16.40 15.87 4.42
N GLN A 153 16.00 15.18 5.50
CA GLN A 153 16.92 14.37 6.31
C GLN A 153 17.38 13.13 5.53
N TYR A 154 16.49 12.47 4.79
CA TYR A 154 16.81 11.24 4.07
C TYR A 154 17.68 11.48 2.82
N ILE A 155 17.43 12.54 2.03
CA ILE A 155 18.28 12.87 0.86
C ILE A 155 19.73 13.14 1.27
N LYS A 156 19.99 13.66 2.48
CA LYS A 156 21.36 13.91 2.97
C LYS A 156 22.18 12.64 3.20
N HIS A 157 21.55 11.47 3.23
CA HIS A 157 22.18 10.19 3.51
C HIS A 157 22.20 9.24 2.29
N LEU A 158 21.83 9.73 1.10
CA LEU A 158 21.85 9.00 -0.19
C LEU A 158 22.99 9.46 -1.10
#